data_AF-A0A954C3F1-F1
#
_entry.id   AF-A0A954C3F1-F1
#
_cell.length_a   1.000
_cell.length_b   1.000
_cell.length_c   1.000
_cell.angle_alpha   90.00
_cell.angle_beta   90.00
_cell.angle_gamma   90.00
#
_symmetry.space_group_name_H-M   'P 1'
#
loop_
_entity.id
_entity.type
_entity.pdbx_description
1 polymer ?
#
loop_
_entity_poly.entity_id
_entity_poly.type
_entity_poly.pdbx_seq_one_letter_code
_entity_poly.pdbx_strand_id
1 'polypeptide(L)'
;MPRSFLALICVAAFAGCPAADPAQTPAEPATPAAPSADTPAPAVGGSHAEPTTQVYDVVCGCQLEAVGHCGEYAKVDGAFVEIVGDHGLGEMPFCGKEGLKAEISGHASQGKLHAHSVKIVE
;
A
#
# COMPACT_ATOMS: atom_id res chain seq x y z
N MET A 1 31.73 12.32 30.23
CA MET A 1 31.57 11.46 31.43
C MET A 1 31.51 10.01 30.95
N PRO A 2 32.53 9.17 31.17
CA PRO A 2 32.47 7.75 30.82
C PRO A 2 32.31 6.89 32.09
N ARG A 3 31.36 5.94 32.07
CA ARG A 3 31.09 4.83 33.03
C ARG A 3 29.62 4.42 32.81
N SER A 4 29.16 3.18 32.66
CA SER A 4 29.68 1.83 32.87
C SER A 4 28.77 0.92 32.03
N PHE A 5 29.27 0.02 31.18
CA PHE A 5 29.48 -1.41 31.48
C PHE A 5 28.57 -2.00 32.57
N LEU A 6 27.57 -2.79 32.16
CA LEU A 6 27.19 -4.00 32.90
C LEU A 6 26.31 -4.96 32.07
N ALA A 7 26.85 -6.18 31.93
CA ALA A 7 26.19 -7.48 31.71
C ALA A 7 25.27 -7.63 30.49
N LEU A 8 25.61 -8.39 29.44
CA LEU A 8 26.02 -9.81 29.40
C LEU A 8 25.05 -10.75 30.15
N ILE A 9 24.02 -11.22 29.44
CA ILE A 9 23.47 -12.58 29.63
C ILE A 9 23.29 -13.21 28.25
N CYS A 10 24.06 -14.29 28.06
CA CYS A 10 23.98 -15.25 26.96
C CYS A 10 22.88 -16.30 27.23
N VAL A 11 22.66 -17.15 26.21
CA VAL A 11 22.11 -18.53 26.28
C VAL A 11 20.56 -18.57 26.24
N ALA A 12 19.84 -19.38 25.46
CA ALA A 12 20.10 -20.52 24.57
C ALA A 12 18.90 -20.64 23.59
N ALA A 13 19.13 -20.98 22.33
CA ALA A 13 18.85 -22.31 21.75
C ALA A 13 17.37 -22.77 21.77
N PHE A 14 16.71 -22.62 20.62
CA PHE A 14 15.73 -23.57 20.08
C PHE A 14 16.16 -23.79 18.63
N ALA A 15 16.92 -24.84 18.28
CA ALA A 15 16.50 -26.24 18.20
C ALA A 15 15.19 -26.44 17.43
N GLY A 16 15.28 -26.36 16.10
CA GLY A 16 14.73 -27.33 15.15
C GLY A 16 13.28 -27.81 15.27
N CYS A 17 12.47 -27.47 14.26
CA CYS A 17 11.46 -28.36 13.70
C CYS A 17 11.47 -28.26 12.16
N PRO A 18 12.32 -29.03 11.45
CA PRO A 18 12.09 -29.31 10.04
C PRO A 18 11.12 -30.49 9.85
N ALA A 19 10.39 -30.42 8.74
CA ALA A 19 9.77 -31.53 8.00
C ALA A 19 8.47 -32.12 8.53
N ALA A 20 7.39 -31.84 7.80
CA ALA A 20 6.36 -32.81 7.49
C ALA A 20 5.84 -32.55 6.06
N ASP A 21 6.49 -33.20 5.11
CA ASP A 21 5.97 -33.42 3.76
C ASP A 21 5.32 -34.81 3.75
N PRO A 22 4.01 -34.92 3.47
CA PRO A 22 3.42 -36.16 3.03
C PRO A 22 2.94 -36.00 1.59
N ALA A 23 3.77 -36.50 0.67
CA ALA A 23 3.32 -37.14 -0.54
C ALA A 23 2.15 -38.11 -0.26
N GLN A 24 0.96 -37.79 -0.76
CA GLN A 24 -0.09 -38.77 -1.05
C GLN A 24 -0.70 -38.48 -2.43
N THR A 25 -0.18 -39.25 -3.39
CA THR A 25 -0.82 -40.00 -4.49
C THR A 25 -2.21 -39.58 -5.01
N PRO A 26 -2.42 -39.66 -6.34
CA PRO A 26 -3.63 -39.21 -7.02
C PRO A 26 -4.78 -40.22 -6.88
N ALA A 27 -6.00 -39.70 -6.79
CA ALA A 27 -7.22 -40.42 -7.11
C ALA A 27 -8.10 -39.53 -7.99
N GLU A 28 -8.17 -39.92 -9.27
CA GLU A 28 -9.16 -39.48 -10.26
C GLU A 28 -10.54 -40.12 -9.93
N PRO A 29 -11.59 -39.87 -10.73
CA PRO A 29 -12.57 -38.80 -10.59
C PRO A 29 -13.91 -39.33 -10.03
N ALA A 30 -14.70 -38.45 -9.41
CA ALA A 30 -16.11 -38.73 -9.17
C ALA A 30 -16.92 -37.44 -9.33
N THR A 31 -17.42 -37.23 -10.54
CA THR A 31 -18.63 -36.42 -10.78
C THR A 31 -19.79 -37.12 -10.07
N PRO A 32 -20.58 -36.39 -9.26
CA PRO A 32 -21.98 -36.29 -9.63
C PRO A 32 -22.62 -34.92 -9.35
N ALA A 33 -23.56 -34.62 -10.23
CA ALA A 33 -24.82 -33.92 -10.01
C ALA A 33 -24.78 -32.48 -9.47
N ALA A 34 -25.20 -31.58 -10.36
CA ALA A 34 -25.70 -30.25 -10.06
C ALA A 34 -26.81 -30.27 -8.98
N PRO A 35 -26.86 -29.19 -8.18
CA PRO A 35 -28.12 -28.61 -7.77
C PRO A 35 -28.29 -27.19 -8.35
N SER A 36 -29.47 -26.96 -8.93
CA SER A 36 -30.02 -25.65 -9.24
C SER A 36 -30.04 -24.75 -8.00
N ALA A 37 -29.71 -23.48 -8.16
CA ALA A 37 -30.32 -22.39 -7.38
C ALA A 37 -30.09 -21.06 -8.09
N ASP A 38 -31.19 -20.53 -8.62
CA ASP A 38 -31.41 -19.14 -8.91
C ASP A 38 -31.00 -18.29 -7.69
N THR A 39 -30.03 -17.41 -7.85
CA THR A 39 -29.75 -16.34 -6.91
C THR A 39 -29.30 -15.15 -7.73
N PRO A 40 -30.07 -14.05 -7.81
CA PRO A 40 -29.55 -12.81 -8.35
C PRO A 40 -28.37 -12.42 -7.47
N ALA A 41 -27.17 -12.44 -8.04
CA ALA A 41 -26.01 -11.83 -7.44
C ALA A 41 -26.41 -10.40 -7.05
N PRO A 42 -26.24 -9.97 -5.79
CA PRO A 42 -26.26 -8.55 -5.53
C PRO A 42 -25.19 -7.98 -6.45
N ALA A 43 -25.62 -7.08 -7.35
CA ALA A 43 -24.71 -6.18 -8.01
C ALA A 43 -23.98 -5.46 -6.88
N VAL A 44 -22.80 -5.99 -6.54
CA VAL A 44 -21.86 -5.32 -5.67
C VAL A 44 -21.60 -4.05 -6.43
N GLY A 45 -22.19 -2.96 -5.94
CA GLY A 45 -21.93 -1.62 -6.40
C GLY A 45 -20.45 -1.39 -6.19
N GLY A 46 -19.65 -1.79 -7.18
CA GLY A 46 -18.40 -1.14 -7.47
C GLY A 46 -18.80 0.29 -7.76
N SER A 47 -18.79 1.11 -6.70
CA SER A 47 -18.59 2.53 -6.84
C SER A 47 -17.25 2.64 -7.56
N HIS A 48 -17.29 2.57 -8.89
CA HIS A 48 -16.27 3.16 -9.73
C HIS A 48 -16.31 4.62 -9.33
N ALA A 49 -15.52 4.97 -8.31
CA ALA A 49 -15.20 6.34 -8.02
C ALA A 49 -14.57 6.84 -9.31
N GLU A 50 -15.35 7.61 -10.08
CA GLU A 50 -14.83 8.28 -11.26
C GLU A 50 -13.54 9.01 -10.84
N PRO A 51 -12.51 9.03 -11.69
CA PRO A 51 -11.26 9.68 -11.33
C PRO A 51 -11.55 11.14 -10.99
N THR A 52 -11.50 11.46 -9.71
CA THR A 52 -11.75 12.81 -9.24
C THR A 52 -10.46 13.60 -9.41
N THR A 53 -10.56 14.74 -10.09
CA THR A 53 -9.49 15.72 -10.15
C THR A 53 -9.64 16.67 -8.98
N GLN A 54 -8.64 16.73 -8.10
CA GLN A 54 -8.64 17.60 -6.94
C GLN A 54 -7.25 18.17 -6.69
N VAL A 55 -7.17 19.34 -6.07
CA VAL A 55 -5.91 19.97 -5.68
C VAL A 55 -5.56 19.56 -4.27
N TYR A 56 -4.38 18.99 -4.09
CA TYR A 56 -3.86 18.57 -2.79
C TYR A 56 -2.57 19.30 -2.46
N ASP A 57 -2.33 19.53 -1.18
CA ASP A 57 -0.98 19.85 -0.70
C ASP A 57 -0.12 18.59 -0.85
N VAL A 58 0.98 18.70 -1.60
CA VAL A 58 1.87 17.57 -1.86
C VAL A 58 3.21 17.76 -1.16
N VAL A 59 3.76 16.66 -0.68
CA VAL A 59 5.01 16.65 0.07
C VAL A 59 5.80 15.39 -0.20
N CYS A 60 7.12 15.52 -0.12
CA CYS A 60 8.02 14.39 -0.18
C CYS A 60 8.13 13.71 1.19
N GLY A 61 7.86 12.41 1.24
CA GLY A 61 7.93 11.58 2.44
C GLY A 61 9.32 11.45 3.04
N CYS A 62 10.38 11.79 2.28
CA CYS A 62 11.73 11.86 2.86
C CYS A 62 11.85 12.90 3.98
N GLN A 63 10.96 13.91 4.00
CA GLN A 63 10.92 14.95 5.04
C GLN A 63 9.89 14.64 6.13
N LEU A 64 9.08 13.60 5.95
CA LEU A 64 8.05 13.20 6.90
C LEU A 64 8.57 12.05 7.77
N GLU A 65 8.97 12.36 9.00
CA GLU A 65 9.36 11.31 9.97
C GLU A 65 8.21 10.33 10.26
N ALA A 66 6.96 10.79 10.11
CA ALA A 66 5.76 9.99 10.40
C ALA A 66 5.50 8.84 9.42
N VAL A 67 5.99 8.91 8.17
CA VAL A 67 5.71 7.88 7.15
C VAL A 67 6.83 6.83 7.05
N GLY A 68 8.01 7.12 7.60
CA GLY A 68 9.12 6.16 7.73
C GLY A 68 9.80 5.74 6.43
N HIS A 69 9.40 6.27 5.27
CA HIS A 69 10.02 6.00 3.97
C HIS A 69 9.86 7.15 2.97
N CYS A 70 10.80 7.25 2.03
CA CYS A 70 10.74 8.20 0.94
C CYS A 70 9.65 7.82 -0.07
N GLY A 71 8.88 8.81 -0.50
CA GLY A 71 7.81 8.67 -1.48
C GLY A 71 7.12 10.00 -1.69
N GLU A 72 6.06 10.02 -2.50
CA GLU A 72 5.27 11.21 -2.77
C GLU A 72 3.93 11.11 -2.08
N TYR A 73 3.51 12.17 -1.39
CA TYR A 73 2.34 12.15 -0.54
C TYR A 73 1.45 13.34 -0.82
N ALA A 74 0.14 13.09 -0.86
CA ALA A 74 -0.90 14.11 -0.89
C ALA A 74 -1.53 14.21 0.50
N LYS A 75 -1.79 15.43 0.97
CA LYS A 75 -2.55 15.66 2.19
C LYS A 75 -4.05 15.57 1.90
N VAL A 76 -4.67 14.48 2.32
CA VAL A 76 -6.10 14.21 2.17
C VAL A 76 -6.72 14.21 3.56
N ASP A 77 -7.68 15.11 3.82
CA ASP A 77 -8.37 15.24 5.12
C ASP A 77 -7.43 15.33 6.34
N GLY A 78 -6.26 15.95 6.16
CA GLY A 78 -5.27 16.11 7.22
C GLY A 78 -4.30 14.92 7.40
N ALA A 79 -4.51 13.82 6.69
CA ALA A 79 -3.61 12.68 6.65
C ALA A 79 -2.74 12.70 5.37
N PHE A 80 -1.53 12.14 5.46
CA PHE A 80 -0.66 11.98 4.30
C PHE A 80 -0.93 10.62 3.64
N VAL A 81 -1.39 10.67 2.40
CA VAL A 81 -1.72 9.51 1.57
C VAL A 81 -0.66 9.42 0.49
N GLU A 82 -0.03 8.24 0.37
CA GLU A 82 0.99 7.99 -0.63
C GLU A 82 0.37 8.04 -2.04
N ILE A 83 0.98 8.81 -2.92
CA ILE A 83 0.63 8.91 -4.34
C ILE A 83 1.39 7.80 -5.05
N VAL A 84 0.66 6.95 -5.77
CA VAL A 84 1.20 5.81 -6.51
C VAL A 84 0.71 5.83 -7.94
N GLY A 85 1.54 5.33 -8.85
CA GLY A 85 1.26 5.28 -10.28
C GLY A 85 2.17 6.19 -11.10
N ASP A 86 2.25 5.89 -12.39
CA ASP A 86 2.95 6.74 -13.34
C ASP A 86 2.07 7.93 -13.71
N HIS A 87 2.45 9.10 -13.19
CA HIS A 87 1.72 10.34 -13.35
C HIS A 87 2.47 11.35 -14.24
N GLY A 88 3.51 10.91 -14.95
CA GLY A 88 4.21 11.67 -15.99
C GLY A 88 5.12 12.80 -15.52
N LEU A 89 5.32 12.97 -14.22
CA LEU A 89 6.20 14.01 -13.66
C LEU A 89 7.64 13.53 -13.37
N GLY A 90 7.94 12.25 -13.62
CA GLY A 90 9.25 11.64 -13.35
C GLY A 90 9.33 10.98 -11.98
N GLU A 91 10.55 10.70 -11.51
CA GLU A 91 10.74 9.84 -10.33
C GLU A 91 10.29 10.49 -9.01
N MET A 92 10.46 11.80 -8.81
CA MET A 92 10.13 12.49 -7.54
C MET A 92 10.01 14.02 -7.71
N PRO A 93 9.04 14.56 -8.47
CA PRO A 93 8.86 16.01 -8.68
C PRO A 93 8.74 16.85 -7.40
N PHE A 94 8.28 16.27 -6.28
CA PHE A 94 8.02 17.00 -5.03
C PHE A 94 9.17 16.96 -4.03
N CYS A 95 10.17 16.10 -4.22
CA CYS A 95 11.29 16.00 -3.29
C CYS A 95 12.23 17.22 -3.36
N GLY A 96 12.65 17.69 -2.18
CA GLY A 96 13.44 18.92 -2.03
C GLY A 96 12.65 20.22 -2.18
N LYS A 97 11.32 20.14 -2.28
CA LYS A 97 10.43 21.29 -2.37
C LYS A 97 9.39 21.22 -1.25
N GLU A 98 8.97 22.38 -0.76
CA GLU A 98 7.98 22.52 0.31
C GLU A 98 6.85 23.43 -0.14
N GLY A 99 5.65 23.25 0.43
CA GLY A 99 4.50 24.10 0.14
C GLY A 99 3.91 23.94 -1.27
N LEU A 100 4.26 22.86 -1.97
CA LEU A 100 3.74 22.60 -3.31
C LEU A 100 2.27 22.18 -3.27
N LYS A 101 1.56 22.61 -4.30
CA LYS A 101 0.20 22.14 -4.58
C LYS A 101 0.16 21.47 -5.93
N ALA A 102 -0.47 20.31 -5.99
CA ALA A 102 -0.67 19.60 -7.24
C ALA A 102 -2.14 19.24 -7.44
N GLU A 103 -2.63 19.49 -8.65
CA GLU A 103 -3.87 18.94 -9.15
C GLU A 103 -3.61 17.47 -9.53
N ILE A 104 -4.29 16.55 -8.83
CA ILE A 104 -4.15 15.11 -9.02
C ILE A 104 -5.49 14.57 -9.50
N SER A 105 -5.47 13.92 -10.67
CA SER A 105 -6.60 13.12 -11.17
C SER A 105 -6.32 11.66 -10.88
N GLY A 106 -7.18 11.03 -10.10
CA GLY A 106 -6.95 9.66 -9.65
C GLY A 106 -8.08 9.13 -8.80
N HIS A 107 -7.85 7.96 -8.22
CA HIS A 107 -8.77 7.32 -7.28
C HIS A 107 -8.02 6.86 -6.03
N ALA A 108 -8.63 7.06 -4.86
CA ALA A 108 -8.09 6.54 -3.61
C ALA A 108 -8.51 5.06 -3.46
N SER A 109 -7.53 4.17 -3.29
CA SER A 109 -7.75 2.74 -3.06
C SER A 109 -6.72 2.21 -2.08
N GLN A 110 -7.14 1.37 -1.14
CA GLN A 110 -6.25 0.74 -0.15
C GLN A 110 -5.37 1.72 0.66
N GLY A 111 -5.85 2.94 0.92
CA GLY A 111 -5.08 3.95 1.65
C GLY A 111 -3.95 4.60 0.84
N LYS A 112 -3.97 4.44 -0.49
CA LYS A 112 -3.07 5.11 -1.43
C LYS A 112 -3.88 5.86 -2.50
N LEU A 113 -3.29 6.90 -3.07
CA LEU A 113 -3.88 7.69 -4.15
C LEU A 113 -3.28 7.23 -5.48
N HIS A 114 -4.04 6.48 -6.26
CA HIS A 114 -3.62 6.04 -7.58
C HIS A 114 -3.83 7.18 -8.58
N ALA A 115 -2.76 7.92 -8.84
CA ALA A 115 -2.78 9.06 -9.74
C ALA A 115 -2.60 8.61 -11.19
N HIS A 116 -3.46 9.11 -12.07
CA HIS A 116 -3.35 8.96 -13.52
C HIS A 116 -2.66 10.16 -14.18
N SER A 117 -2.87 11.35 -13.62
CA SER A 117 -2.19 12.57 -14.04
C SER A 117 -1.98 13.49 -12.85
N VAL A 118 -0.80 14.10 -12.79
CA VAL A 118 -0.50 15.11 -11.78
C VAL A 118 0.04 16.35 -12.46
N LYS A 119 -0.46 17.51 -12.04
CA LYS A 119 -0.03 18.82 -12.52
C LYS A 119 0.27 19.71 -11.31
N ILE A 120 1.52 20.14 -11.20
CA ILE A 120 1.90 21.13 -10.19
C ILE A 120 1.23 22.45 -10.55
N VAL A 121 0.52 23.05 -9.60
CA VAL A 121 -0.21 24.30 -9.79
C VAL A 121 0.45 25.47 -9.07
N GLU A 122 1.22 25.21 -7.99
CA GLU A 122 2.02 26.19 -7.24
C GLU A 122 3.24 25.53 -6.60
#